data_AF-A0A932M9M9-F1
#
_entry.id   AF-A0A932M9M9-F1
#
_cell.length_a   1.000
_cell.length_b   1.000
_cell.length_c   1.000
_cell.angle_alpha   90.00
_cell.angle_beta   90.00
_cell.angle_gamma   90.00
#
_symmetry.space_group_name_H-M   'P 1'
#
loop_
_entity.id
_entity.type
_entity.pdbx_description
1 polymer ?
#
loop_
_entity_poly.entity_id
_entity_poly.type
_entity_poly.pdbx_seq_one_letter_code
_entity_poly.pdbx_strand_id
1 'polypeptide(L)'
;MEKAHREAFGRPVEYSSPKRYGITSDGSRIARYGVPAITYGPGFGTHLVDPTETRAPAEWDTPSGTRRGVGIDNMINCAKVYALAALDICNQRRENLKRS
;
A
#
# COMPACT_ATOMS: atom_id res chain seq x y z
N MET A 1 7.28 -6.17 2.96
CA MET A 1 5.83 -5.81 2.89
C MET A 1 4.94 -6.93 2.38
N GLU A 2 5.28 -7.63 1.29
CA GLU A 2 4.40 -8.67 0.71
C GLU A 2 3.98 -9.76 1.70
N LYS A 3 4.93 -10.27 2.50
CA LYS A 3 4.65 -11.25 3.58
C LYS A 3 3.60 -10.71 4.56
N ALA A 4 3.84 -9.53 5.11
CA ALA A 4 2.94 -8.88 6.06
C ALA A 4 1.56 -8.59 5.46
N HIS A 5 1.49 -8.17 4.19
CA HIS A 5 0.20 -7.98 3.50
C HIS A 5 -0.55 -9.29 3.37
N ARG A 6 0.11 -10.37 2.95
CA ARG A 6 -0.52 -11.69 2.85
C ARG A 6 -1.07 -12.17 4.19
N GLU A 7 -0.35 -11.92 5.28
CA GLU A 7 -0.78 -12.28 6.63
C GLU A 7 -2.00 -11.48 7.10
N ALA A 8 -2.03 -10.17 6.84
CA ALA A 8 -3.14 -9.32 7.26
C ALA A 8 -4.39 -9.43 6.37
N PHE A 9 -4.22 -9.62 5.06
CA PHE A 9 -5.31 -9.62 4.07
C PHE A 9 -5.68 -11.03 3.55
N GLY A 10 -4.88 -12.06 3.83
CA GLY A 10 -5.11 -13.42 3.34
C GLY A 10 -4.90 -13.61 1.82
N ARG A 11 -4.41 -12.59 1.12
CA ARG A 11 -4.22 -12.57 -0.35
C ARG A 11 -2.92 -11.86 -0.74
N PRO A 12 -2.38 -12.06 -1.96
CA PRO A 12 -1.18 -11.35 -2.41
C PRO A 12 -1.45 -9.85 -2.62
N VAL A 13 -0.37 -9.05 -2.58
CA VAL A 13 -0.42 -7.63 -2.94
C VAL A 13 -0.79 -7.50 -4.41
N GLU A 14 -1.81 -6.69 -4.69
CA GLU A 14 -2.14 -6.30 -6.06
C GLU A 14 -1.27 -5.12 -6.46
N TYR A 15 -0.48 -5.30 -7.53
CA TYR A 15 0.31 -4.23 -8.13
C TYR A 15 -0.48 -3.61 -9.27
N SER A 16 -0.44 -2.28 -9.37
CA SER A 16 -1.00 -1.58 -10.53
C SER A 16 -0.39 -2.13 -11.82
N SER A 17 -1.21 -2.35 -12.85
CA SER A 17 -0.76 -2.64 -14.21
C SER A 17 -1.17 -1.49 -15.15
N PRO A 18 -0.22 -0.77 -15.78
CA PRO A 18 1.23 -0.95 -15.67
C PRO A 18 1.72 -0.58 -14.27
N LYS A 19 2.90 -1.11 -13.87
CA LYS A 19 3.58 -0.70 -12.63
C LYS A 19 3.85 0.81 -12.72
N ARG A 20 3.02 1.62 -12.05
CA ARG A 20 3.17 3.07 -12.08
C ARG A 20 4.28 3.46 -11.13
N TYR A 21 5.40 3.93 -11.68
CA TYR A 21 6.36 4.70 -10.90
C TYR A 21 5.68 6.02 -10.53
N GLY A 22 5.50 6.27 -9.23
CA GLY A 22 5.03 7.57 -8.76
C GLY A 22 6.13 8.60 -8.96
N ILE A 23 6.25 9.20 -10.16
CA ILE A 23 7.23 10.27 -10.41
C ILE A 23 7.02 11.41 -9.40
N THR A 24 5.76 11.64 -9.01
CA THR A 24 5.35 12.65 -8.03
C THR A 24 5.35 12.17 -6.58
N SER A 25 5.67 10.89 -6.30
CA SER A 25 5.72 10.40 -4.91
C SER A 25 7.04 10.79 -4.25
N ASP A 26 7.04 10.92 -2.92
CA ASP A 26 8.27 11.18 -2.16
C ASP A 26 9.31 10.06 -2.36
N GLY A 27 8.85 8.85 -2.68
CA GLY A 27 9.71 7.71 -3.00
C GLY A 27 10.67 8.00 -4.17
N SER A 28 10.27 8.79 -5.17
CA SER A 28 11.14 9.14 -6.29
C SER A 28 12.32 10.03 -5.85
N ARG A 29 12.07 10.94 -4.91
CA ARG A 29 13.10 11.82 -4.33
C ARG A 29 14.02 11.06 -3.39
N ILE A 30 13.47 10.16 -2.57
CA ILE A 30 14.25 9.32 -1.65
C ILE A 30 15.17 8.37 -2.44
N ALA A 31 14.66 7.75 -3.51
CA ALA A 31 15.43 6.84 -4.35
C ALA A 31 16.65 7.49 -5.00
N ARG A 32 16.60 8.81 -5.29
CA ARG A 32 17.75 9.56 -5.83
C ARG A 32 18.96 9.57 -4.90
N TYR A 33 18.76 9.36 -3.60
CA TYR A 33 19.83 9.24 -2.61
C TYR A 33 20.28 7.78 -2.39
N GLY A 34 19.86 6.85 -3.24
CA GLY A 34 20.22 5.43 -3.15
C GLY A 34 19.46 4.66 -2.06
N VAL A 35 18.40 5.24 -1.50
CA VAL A 35 17.55 4.59 -0.49
C VAL A 35 16.36 3.93 -1.19
N PRO A 36 16.21 2.59 -1.14
CA PRO A 36 15.03 1.92 -1.69
C PRO A 36 13.76 2.40 -0.99
N ALA A 37 12.75 2.75 -1.79
CA ALA A 37 11.47 3.23 -1.28
C ALA A 37 10.32 2.48 -1.95
N ILE A 38 9.27 2.23 -1.18
CA ILE A 38 8.03 1.62 -1.66
C ILE A 38 6.85 2.50 -1.25
N THR A 39 5.85 2.60 -2.11
CA THR A 39 4.57 3.21 -1.75
C THR A 39 3.60 2.09 -1.42
N TYR A 40 3.07 2.14 -0.20
CA TYR A 40 2.09 1.19 0.30
C TYR A 40 1.06 1.98 1.10
N GLY A 41 -0.20 1.57 1.06
CA GLY A 41 -1.26 2.19 1.82
C GLY A 41 -2.61 1.60 1.44
N PRO A 42 -3.68 2.02 2.14
CA PRO A 42 -5.02 1.50 1.92
C PRO A 42 -5.68 1.99 0.62
N GLY A 43 -4.97 2.83 -0.14
CA GLY A 43 -5.50 3.55 -1.28
C GLY A 43 -6.25 4.80 -0.85
N PHE A 44 -5.68 5.98 -1.11
CA PHE A 44 -6.33 7.27 -0.86
C PHE A 44 -6.13 8.14 -2.08
N GLY A 45 -7.21 8.75 -2.58
CA GLY A 45 -7.19 9.61 -3.76
C GLY A 45 -7.90 8.98 -4.95
N THR A 46 -9.16 9.38 -5.13
CA THR A 46 -9.97 9.39 -6.36
C THR A 46 -10.12 8.12 -7.22
N HIS A 47 -9.37 7.03 -7.01
CA HIS A 47 -9.29 5.94 -8.01
C HIS A 47 -9.03 4.55 -7.41
N LEU A 48 -9.35 4.28 -6.15
CA LEU A 48 -9.30 2.91 -5.63
C LEU A 48 -10.62 2.66 -4.92
N VAL A 49 -11.52 1.95 -5.60
CA VAL A 49 -12.70 1.38 -4.97
C VAL A 49 -12.17 0.44 -3.90
N ASP A 50 -12.41 0.78 -2.64
CA ASP A 50 -12.09 -0.13 -1.55
C ASP A 50 -12.86 -1.44 -1.79
N PRO A 51 -12.20 -2.61 -1.87
CA PRO A 51 -12.87 -3.88 -2.12
C PRO A 51 -13.80 -4.30 -0.97
N THR A 52 -13.72 -3.62 0.19
CA THR A 52 -14.64 -3.75 1.31
C THR A 52 -15.78 -2.71 1.29
N GLU A 53 -15.72 -1.72 0.40
CA GLU A 53 -16.79 -0.75 0.20
C GLU A 53 -17.88 -1.33 -0.71
N THR A 54 -18.89 -1.92 -0.06
CA THR A 54 -20.03 -2.58 -0.72
C THR A 54 -20.96 -1.63 -1.49
N ARG A 55 -20.83 -0.31 -1.34
CA ARG A 55 -21.68 0.68 -2.01
C ARG A 55 -21.05 1.29 -3.25
N ALA A 56 -19.86 0.85 -3.65
CA ALA A 56 -19.16 1.35 -4.83
C ALA A 56 -19.30 0.37 -6.01
N PRO A 57 -19.84 0.81 -7.17
CA PRO A 57 -19.77 0.00 -8.38
C PRO A 57 -18.30 -0.19 -8.79
N ALA A 58 -18.01 -1.30 -9.48
CA ALA A 58 -16.66 -1.67 -9.93
C ALA A 58 -16.04 -0.70 -10.96
N GLU A 59 -16.81 0.29 -11.42
CA GLU A 59 -16.44 1.16 -12.51
C GLU A 59 -15.57 2.33 -12.04
N TRP A 60 -14.39 2.36 -12.63
CA TRP A 60 -13.40 3.41 -12.53
C TRP A 60 -13.93 4.71 -13.13
N ASP A 61 -13.62 5.83 -12.48
CA ASP A 61 -13.63 7.16 -13.11
C ASP A 61 -15.01 7.73 -13.48
N THR A 62 -15.98 7.71 -12.57
CA THR A 62 -17.09 8.68 -12.68
C THR A 62 -16.61 10.05 -12.21
N PRO A 63 -16.64 11.12 -13.05
CA PRO A 63 -16.20 12.48 -12.71
C PRO A 63 -17.12 13.17 -11.67
N SER A 64 -17.91 12.41 -10.92
CA SER A 64 -18.94 12.92 -10.02
C SER A 64 -18.39 13.76 -8.86
N GLY A 65 -17.08 13.78 -8.65
CA GLY A 65 -16.45 14.54 -7.56
C GLY A 65 -16.73 13.96 -6.16
N THR A 66 -17.38 12.80 -6.08
CA THR A 66 -17.70 12.15 -4.80
C THR A 66 -16.44 11.53 -4.22
N ARG A 67 -15.78 12.24 -3.29
CA ARG A 67 -14.68 11.70 -2.48
C ARG A 67 -15.23 10.58 -1.61
N ARG A 68 -14.91 9.33 -1.96
CA ARG A 68 -15.25 8.18 -1.10
C ARG A 68 -14.12 7.94 -0.11
N GLY A 69 -14.49 7.74 1.15
CA GLY A 69 -13.56 7.43 2.22
C GLY A 69 -12.95 6.05 2.05
N VAL A 70 -11.93 5.76 2.84
CA VAL A 70 -11.37 4.41 2.92
C VAL A 70 -12.22 3.58 3.87
N GLY A 71 -12.51 2.34 3.47
CA GLY A 71 -13.19 1.37 4.32
C GLY A 71 -12.41 1.11 5.60
N ILE A 72 -13.14 0.99 6.71
CA ILE A 72 -12.55 0.83 8.03
C ILE A 72 -11.74 -0.47 8.12
N ASP A 73 -12.23 -1.56 7.55
CA ASP A 73 -11.53 -2.84 7.57
C ASP A 73 -10.21 -2.80 6.78
N ASN A 74 -10.21 -2.11 5.65
CA ASN A 74 -9.00 -1.89 4.85
C ASN A 74 -7.99 -1.00 5.59
N MET A 75 -8.46 0.07 6.27
CA MET A 75 -7.62 0.88 7.16
C MET A 75 -6.99 0.03 8.27
N ILE A 76 -7.80 -0.78 8.97
CA ILE A 76 -7.35 -1.67 10.05
C ILE A 76 -6.31 -2.66 9.52
N ASN A 77 -6.57 -3.30 8.39
CA ASN A 77 -5.65 -4.28 7.84
C ASN A 77 -4.35 -3.63 7.34
N CYS A 78 -4.40 -2.45 6.72
CA CYS A 78 -3.18 -1.71 6.40
C CYS A 78 -2.37 -1.34 7.65
N ALA A 79 -3.02 -0.93 8.74
CA ALA A 79 -2.35 -0.68 10.00
C ALA A 79 -1.65 -1.94 10.54
N LYS A 80 -2.32 -3.11 10.49
CA LYS A 80 -1.70 -4.40 10.84
C LYS A 80 -0.46 -4.69 9.99
N VAL A 81 -0.51 -4.41 8.68
CA VAL A 81 0.66 -4.62 7.80
C VAL A 81 1.85 -3.77 8.21
N TYR A 82 1.63 -2.49 8.53
CA TYR A 82 2.69 -1.64 9.05
C TYR A 82 3.26 -2.18 10.37
N ALA A 83 2.39 -2.60 11.30
CA ALA A 83 2.83 -3.16 12.57
C ALA A 83 3.66 -4.43 12.39
N LEU A 84 3.21 -5.37 11.56
CA LEU A 84 3.92 -6.62 11.27
C LEU A 84 5.26 -6.36 10.56
N ALA A 85 5.28 -5.44 9.60
CA ALA A 85 6.51 -5.10 8.89
C ALA A 85 7.52 -4.39 9.80
N ALA A 86 7.07 -3.47 10.65
CA ALA A 86 7.93 -2.81 11.63
C ALA A 86 8.49 -3.83 12.64
N LEU A 87 7.66 -4.74 13.14
CA LEU A 87 8.08 -5.79 14.05
C LEU A 87 9.14 -6.69 13.41
N ASP A 88 8.97 -7.07 12.15
CA ASP A 88 9.95 -7.88 11.41
C ASP A 88 11.29 -7.13 11.23
N ILE A 89 11.25 -5.90 10.74
CA ILE A 89 12.46 -5.08 10.52
C ILE A 89 13.20 -4.82 11.83
N CYS A 90 12.49 -4.41 12.88
CA CYS A 90 13.08 -4.04 14.16
C CYS A 90 13.66 -5.24 14.94
N ASN A 91 13.24 -6.46 14.63
CA ASN A 91 13.80 -7.67 15.23
C ASN A 91 14.93 -8.30 14.42
N GLN A 92 15.31 -7.71 13.28
CA GLN A 92 16.42 -8.19 12.47
C GLN A 92 17.71 -7.44 12.75
N ARG A 93 18.85 -8.13 12.65
CA ARG A 93 20.17 -7.49 12.63
C ARG A 93 20.34 -6.74 11.31
N ARG A 94 21.06 -5.61 11.35
CA ARG A 94 21.34 -4.76 10.17
C ARG A 94 21.92 -5.51 8.97
N GLU A 95 22.72 -6.54 9.22
CA GLU A 95 23.34 -7.37 8.19
C GLU A 95 22.31 -8.13 7.35
N ASN A 96 21.20 -8.56 7.97
CA ASN A 96 20.14 -9.33 7.33
C ASN A 96 19.26 -8.44 6.45
N LEU A 97 19.11 -7.16 6.81
CA LEU A 97 18.33 -6.16 6.07
C LEU A 97 18.95 -5.76 4.73
N LYS A 98 20.27 -5.93 4.55
CA LYS A 98 20.97 -5.55 3.30
C LYS A 98 20.86 -6.61 2.19
N ARG A 99 20.35 -7.80 2.50
CA ARG A 99 20.24 -8.94 1.57
C ARG A 99 18.80 -9.16 1.07
N SER A 100 17.85 -8.32 1.49
CA SER A 100 16.41 -8.45 1.23
C SER A 100 15.97 -7.69 -0.02
#